data_AF-F7ND95-F1
#
_entry.id   AF-F7ND95-F1
#
_cell.length_a   1.000
_cell.length_b   1.000
_cell.length_c   1.000
_cell.angle_alpha   90.00
_cell.angle_beta   90.00
_cell.angle_gamma   90.00
#
_symmetry.space_group_name_H-M   'P 1'
#
loop_
_entity.id
_entity.type
_entity.pdbx_description
1 polymer ?
#
loop_
_entity_poly.entity_id
_entity_poly.type
_entity_poly.pdbx_seq_one_letter_code
_entity_poly.pdbx_strand_id
1 'polypeptide(L)'
;MPVSILFCEGGPGSPDVRVLGKLLGGTCEVKPLGGKYGMGERIVARREALGRDTVYGILDGDFIKDCIIPINKPRRWDADHGRIHFGWRWERKEIENYLLDPLVIERALGNSIINMKDYTQELKHASETISIYQAARTALASNRRRLSNLSSAFGLERGKEKHLFPEKLDEISCVDGICETIDYYTATQGIQKDIVLKSFTQYKQEC
;
A
#
# COMPACT_ATOMS: atom_id res chain seq x y z
N MET A 1 14.81 18.82 -7.82
CA MET A 1 15.32 19.08 -6.44
C MET A 1 16.23 17.91 -6.07
N PRO A 2 17.46 18.15 -5.59
CA PRO A 2 18.35 17.06 -5.21
C PRO A 2 17.83 16.37 -3.94
N VAL A 3 17.63 15.06 -4.01
CA VAL A 3 17.32 14.22 -2.84
C VAL A 3 18.64 13.65 -2.34
N SER A 4 19.02 13.99 -1.12
CA SER A 4 20.20 13.44 -0.44
C SER A 4 19.88 12.18 0.36
N ILE A 5 18.71 12.15 1.00
CA ILE A 5 18.22 11.02 1.78
C ILE A 5 16.77 10.75 1.37
N LEU A 6 16.46 9.50 1.00
CA LEU A 6 15.12 9.01 0.80
C LEU A 6 14.77 8.01 1.90
N PHE A 7 13.81 8.36 2.74
CA PHE A 7 13.25 7.44 3.72
C PHE A 7 12.18 6.54 3.10
N CYS A 8 12.18 5.27 3.47
CA CYS A 8 11.15 4.31 3.10
C CYS A 8 10.63 3.54 4.32
N GLU A 9 9.54 2.80 4.12
CA GLU A 9 8.96 1.92 5.13
C GLU A 9 9.83 0.68 5.40
N GLY A 10 9.51 -0.03 6.48
CA GLY A 10 10.18 -1.27 6.86
C GLY A 10 11.45 -1.06 7.68
N GLY A 11 12.14 -2.17 7.95
CA GLY A 11 13.38 -2.22 8.73
C GLY A 11 14.63 -2.32 7.86
N PRO A 12 15.83 -2.32 8.47
CA PRO A 12 17.08 -2.62 7.77
C PRO A 12 16.97 -3.95 7.00
N GLY A 13 17.28 -3.91 5.71
CA GLY A 13 17.21 -5.09 4.83
C GLY A 13 15.81 -5.46 4.34
N SER A 14 14.78 -4.63 4.59
CA SER A 14 13.45 -4.82 3.98
C SER A 14 13.51 -4.82 2.46
N PRO A 15 12.51 -5.42 1.78
CA PRO A 15 12.38 -5.34 0.33
C PRO A 15 12.48 -3.90 -0.20
N ASP A 16 11.83 -2.93 0.45
CA ASP A 16 11.89 -1.51 0.10
C ASP A 16 13.32 -0.99 0.06
N VAL A 17 14.07 -1.17 1.15
CA VAL A 17 15.45 -0.68 1.27
C VAL A 17 16.35 -1.33 0.21
N ARG A 18 16.18 -2.64 -0.02
CA ARG A 18 17.01 -3.39 -0.97
C ARG A 18 16.76 -2.96 -2.41
N VAL A 19 15.50 -2.83 -2.81
CA VAL A 19 15.13 -2.45 -4.19
C VAL A 19 15.43 -0.98 -4.44
N LEU A 20 14.96 -0.08 -3.58
CA LEU A 20 15.20 1.36 -3.73
C LEU A 20 16.70 1.68 -3.65
N GLY A 21 17.44 1.04 -2.73
CA GLY A 21 18.89 1.22 -2.61
C GLY A 21 19.64 0.81 -3.88
N LYS A 22 19.18 -0.25 -4.57
CA LYS A 22 19.76 -0.66 -5.85
C LYS A 22 19.41 0.31 -6.98
N LEU A 23 18.15 0.76 -7.04
CA LEU A 23 17.67 1.67 -8.09
C LEU A 23 18.25 3.08 -7.99
N LEU A 24 18.44 3.57 -6.77
CA LEU A 24 18.85 4.94 -6.48
C LEU A 24 20.33 5.02 -6.03
N GLY A 25 21.06 3.90 -6.13
CA GLY A 25 22.47 3.84 -5.82
C GLY A 25 23.25 4.93 -6.57
N GLY A 26 24.05 5.71 -5.83
CA GLY A 26 24.80 6.85 -6.38
C GLY A 26 23.97 8.12 -6.63
N THR A 27 22.65 8.07 -6.49
CA THR A 27 21.76 9.24 -6.59
C THR A 27 21.41 9.80 -5.21
N CYS A 28 21.01 8.94 -4.27
CA CYS A 28 20.69 9.33 -2.90
C CYS A 28 20.91 8.18 -1.92
N GLU A 29 20.96 8.51 -0.62
CA GLU A 29 21.01 7.52 0.45
C GLU A 29 19.59 7.05 0.78
N VAL A 30 19.32 5.74 0.67
CA VAL A 30 18.03 5.15 1.07
C VAL A 30 18.09 4.65 2.51
N LYS A 31 17.14 5.07 3.35
CA LYS A 31 17.10 4.70 4.78
C LYS A 31 15.73 4.18 5.22
N PRO A 32 15.65 3.08 5.98
CA PRO A 32 14.40 2.65 6.60
C PRO A 32 13.99 3.60 7.73
N LEU A 33 12.68 3.80 7.92
CA LEU A 33 12.12 4.52 9.06
C LEU A 33 11.06 3.74 9.85
N GLY A 34 10.88 2.44 9.56
CA GLY A 34 9.86 1.62 10.20
C GLY A 34 8.48 1.88 9.60
N GLY A 35 7.51 2.27 10.43
CA GLY A 35 6.15 2.53 9.99
C GLY A 35 5.93 3.97 9.49
N LYS A 36 4.76 4.20 8.88
CA LYS A 36 4.35 5.52 8.35
C LYS A 36 4.16 6.59 9.44
N TYR A 37 3.83 6.16 10.65
CA TYR A 37 3.56 7.05 11.79
C TYR A 37 4.84 7.79 12.20
N GLY A 38 4.79 9.13 12.19
CA GLY A 38 5.91 10.00 12.56
C GLY A 38 6.99 10.16 11.49
N MET A 39 6.86 9.56 10.30
CA MET A 39 7.86 9.71 9.24
C MET A 39 7.99 11.17 8.77
N GLY A 40 6.87 11.90 8.64
CA GLY A 40 6.89 13.32 8.25
C GLY A 40 7.65 14.21 9.25
N GLU A 41 7.44 14.00 10.55
CA GLU A 41 8.15 14.72 11.61
C GLU A 41 9.66 14.46 11.57
N ARG A 42 10.06 13.21 11.31
CA ARG A 42 11.47 12.84 11.18
C ARG A 42 12.12 13.44 9.94
N ILE A 43 11.38 13.56 8.84
CA ILE A 43 11.84 14.26 7.64
C ILE A 43 12.14 15.72 7.96
N VAL A 44 11.21 16.42 8.63
CA VAL A 44 11.39 17.83 9.02
C VAL A 44 12.59 18.00 9.95
N ALA A 45 12.65 17.22 11.04
CA ALA A 45 13.75 17.28 12.00
C ALA A 45 15.10 17.02 11.32
N ARG A 46 15.16 16.13 10.33
CA ARG A 46 16.40 15.86 9.59
C ARG A 46 16.79 16.99 8.65
N ARG A 47 15.82 17.65 7.99
CA ARG A 47 16.06 18.84 7.16
C ARG A 47 16.61 19.99 8.01
N GLU A 48 16.02 20.22 9.18
CA GLU A 48 16.47 21.22 10.15
C GLU A 48 17.91 20.96 10.59
N ALA A 49 18.22 19.71 10.98
CA ALA A 49 19.57 19.32 11.41
C ALA A 49 20.63 19.46 10.30
N LEU A 50 20.24 19.31 9.02
CA LEU A 50 21.14 19.45 7.87
C LEU A 50 21.17 20.89 7.31
N GLY A 51 20.24 21.76 7.73
CA GLY A 51 20.04 23.08 7.16
C GLY A 51 19.65 23.07 5.67
N ARG A 52 19.05 21.98 5.17
CA ARG A 52 18.77 21.79 3.73
C ARG A 52 17.49 20.98 3.50
N ASP A 53 16.72 21.37 2.47
CA ASP A 53 15.47 20.71 2.06
C ASP A 53 15.72 19.55 1.06
N THR A 54 16.59 18.62 1.44
CA THR A 54 17.07 17.52 0.57
C THR A 54 16.73 16.13 1.12
N VAL A 55 15.82 16.03 2.08
CA VAL A 55 15.44 14.76 2.73
C VAL A 55 13.98 14.50 2.43
N TYR A 56 13.63 13.36 1.86
CA TYR A 56 12.25 13.04 1.46
C TYR A 56 11.87 11.64 1.89
N GLY A 57 10.58 11.31 1.86
CA GLY A 57 10.07 9.97 2.09
C GLY A 57 9.31 9.42 0.88
N ILE A 58 9.28 8.10 0.78
CA ILE A 58 8.36 7.35 -0.08
C ILE A 58 7.51 6.41 0.79
N LEU A 59 6.20 6.42 0.54
CA LEU A 59 5.22 5.59 1.24
C LEU A 59 4.43 4.73 0.27
N ASP A 60 4.00 3.58 0.75
CA ASP A 60 2.96 2.80 0.08
C ASP A 60 1.60 3.50 0.17
N GLY A 61 0.78 3.28 -0.86
CA GLY A 61 -0.56 3.85 -0.98
C GLY A 61 -1.47 3.46 0.18
N ASP A 62 -1.36 2.20 0.63
CA ASP A 62 -2.27 1.53 1.56
C ASP A 62 -3.75 1.60 1.15
N PHE A 63 -4.61 0.98 1.94
CA PHE A 63 -6.06 1.18 1.88
C PHE A 63 -6.46 2.55 2.43
N ILE A 64 -6.21 3.60 1.64
CA ILE A 64 -6.74 4.94 1.86
C ILE A 64 -8.25 4.97 1.56
N LYS A 65 -8.98 5.74 2.39
CA LYS A 65 -10.45 5.80 2.37
C LYS A 65 -11.00 6.24 1.01
N ASP A 66 -10.31 7.17 0.37
CA ASP A 66 -10.65 7.63 -0.97
C ASP A 66 -10.03 6.66 -1.97
N CYS A 67 -10.86 5.79 -2.55
CA CYS A 67 -10.44 5.02 -3.72
C CYS A 67 -10.31 5.98 -4.89
N ILE A 68 -9.09 6.45 -5.11
CA ILE A 68 -8.78 7.26 -6.28
C ILE A 68 -8.22 6.32 -7.32
N ILE A 69 -8.82 6.34 -8.51
CA ILE A 69 -8.33 5.59 -9.67
C ILE A 69 -6.85 5.95 -9.89
N PRO A 70 -5.92 4.97 -9.91
CA PRO A 70 -4.52 5.23 -10.17
C PRO A 70 -4.32 5.90 -11.53
N ILE A 71 -3.48 6.93 -11.59
CA ILE A 71 -3.07 7.59 -12.85
C ILE A 71 -1.64 7.20 -13.26
N ASN A 72 -1.09 6.16 -12.62
CA ASN A 72 0.27 5.66 -12.77
C ASN A 72 1.33 6.74 -12.52
N LYS A 73 1.13 7.60 -11.51
CA LYS A 73 2.10 8.62 -11.11
C LYS A 73 2.20 8.72 -9.58
N PRO A 74 3.40 8.76 -8.99
CA PRO A 74 3.53 8.94 -7.55
C PRO A 74 2.82 10.24 -7.12
N ARG A 75 1.95 10.14 -6.10
CA ARG A 75 1.26 11.29 -5.55
C ARG A 75 2.18 12.05 -4.64
N ARG A 76 2.03 13.38 -4.64
CA ARG A 76 2.70 14.18 -3.62
C ARG A 76 2.12 13.87 -2.26
N TRP A 77 3.01 13.66 -1.31
CA TRP A 77 2.70 13.57 0.10
C TRP A 77 3.08 14.90 0.74
N ASP A 78 2.06 15.71 1.01
CA ASP A 78 2.21 17.04 1.58
C ASP A 78 1.42 17.17 2.91
N ALA A 79 1.82 18.11 3.76
CA ALA A 79 1.07 18.56 4.93
C ALA A 79 0.92 20.09 4.96
N ASP A 80 0.12 20.57 5.91
CA ASP A 80 -0.25 21.97 6.08
C ASP A 80 -0.72 22.61 4.75
N HIS A 81 -1.75 22.00 4.15
CA HIS A 81 -2.35 22.46 2.89
C HIS A 81 -1.35 22.63 1.73
N GLY A 82 -0.34 21.75 1.65
CA GLY A 82 0.65 21.77 0.57
C GLY A 82 1.92 22.56 0.89
N ARG A 83 2.00 23.20 2.07
CA ARG A 83 3.18 23.99 2.47
C ARG A 83 4.41 23.13 2.75
N ILE A 84 4.22 21.93 3.29
CA ILE A 84 5.33 21.04 3.61
C ILE A 84 5.26 19.82 2.71
N HIS A 85 6.24 19.70 1.80
CA HIS A 85 6.37 18.53 0.94
C HIS A 85 7.24 17.47 1.60
N PHE A 86 6.68 16.34 2.00
CA PHE A 86 7.44 15.24 2.61
C PHE A 86 8.04 14.29 1.57
N GLY A 87 7.43 14.18 0.39
CA GLY A 87 7.89 13.31 -0.68
C GLY A 87 6.71 12.68 -1.41
N TRP A 88 6.73 11.37 -1.60
CA TRP A 88 5.78 10.69 -2.47
C TRP A 88 5.02 9.56 -1.79
N ARG A 89 3.79 9.36 -2.21
CA ARG A 89 2.99 8.18 -1.90
C ARG A 89 2.67 7.44 -3.19
N TRP A 90 2.87 6.13 -3.20
CA TRP A 90 2.48 5.29 -4.32
C TRP A 90 0.96 5.22 -4.44
N GLU A 91 0.42 5.09 -5.66
CA GLU A 91 -1.03 5.20 -5.88
C GLU A 91 -1.79 3.90 -5.67
N ARG A 92 -1.12 2.76 -5.86
CA ARG A 92 -1.79 1.46 -5.88
C ARG A 92 -2.11 1.03 -4.47
N LYS A 93 -3.37 0.66 -4.24
CA LYS A 93 -3.86 0.04 -3.01
C LYS A 93 -3.45 -1.43 -3.02
N GLU A 94 -2.25 -1.74 -2.55
CA GLU A 94 -1.81 -3.09 -2.15
C GLU A 94 -0.47 -2.94 -1.42
N ILE A 95 -0.16 -3.93 -0.57
CA ILE A 95 1.16 -4.04 0.08
C ILE A 95 2.22 -4.14 -1.03
N GLU A 96 3.20 -3.23 -1.04
CA GLU A 96 4.43 -3.35 -1.82
C GLU A 96 4.27 -3.40 -3.37
N ASN A 97 3.15 -2.93 -3.94
CA ASN A 97 2.87 -3.07 -5.38
C ASN A 97 3.90 -2.35 -6.29
N TYR A 98 4.55 -1.29 -5.81
CA TYR A 98 5.61 -0.64 -6.60
C TYR A 98 6.82 -1.56 -6.82
N LEU A 99 7.08 -2.50 -5.91
CA LEU A 99 8.15 -3.48 -6.06
C LEU A 99 7.85 -4.48 -7.20
N LEU A 100 6.58 -4.64 -7.57
CA LEU A 100 6.13 -5.48 -8.67
C LEU A 100 5.93 -4.69 -9.97
N ASP A 101 6.20 -3.38 -9.98
CA ASP A 101 6.08 -2.61 -11.22
C ASP A 101 7.12 -3.12 -12.24
N PRO A 102 6.72 -3.45 -13.49
CA PRO A 102 7.64 -4.00 -14.47
C PRO A 102 8.90 -3.14 -14.69
N LEU A 103 8.78 -1.81 -14.64
CA LEU A 103 9.94 -0.92 -14.79
C LEU A 103 10.85 -0.95 -13.57
N VAL A 104 10.28 -1.10 -12.38
CA VAL A 104 11.04 -1.26 -11.13
C VAL A 104 11.80 -2.58 -11.16
N ILE A 105 11.14 -3.68 -11.53
CA ILE A 105 11.74 -5.02 -11.64
C ILE A 105 12.84 -5.06 -12.69
N GLU A 106 12.59 -4.54 -13.89
CA GLU A 106 13.57 -4.49 -14.99
C GLU A 106 14.86 -3.80 -14.53
N ARG A 107 14.73 -2.60 -13.92
CA ARG A 107 15.88 -1.83 -13.44
C ARG A 107 16.55 -2.45 -12.22
N ALA A 108 15.77 -3.04 -11.31
CA ALA A 108 16.29 -3.63 -10.09
C ALA A 108 17.00 -4.97 -10.35
N LEU A 109 16.63 -5.72 -11.39
CA LEU A 109 17.26 -7.00 -11.70
C LEU A 109 18.38 -6.89 -12.72
N GLY A 110 18.48 -5.78 -13.47
CA GLY A 110 19.58 -5.51 -14.39
C GLY A 110 19.58 -6.50 -15.56
N ASN A 111 20.73 -7.09 -15.88
CA ASN A 111 20.90 -8.04 -17.00
C ASN A 111 20.30 -9.44 -16.75
N SER A 112 19.32 -9.58 -15.84
CA SER A 112 18.64 -10.85 -15.66
C SER A 112 17.90 -11.25 -16.94
N ILE A 113 17.87 -12.54 -17.26
CA ILE A 113 17.14 -13.11 -18.41
C ILE A 113 15.64 -13.22 -18.05
N ILE A 114 15.05 -12.16 -17.52
CA ILE A 114 13.60 -12.13 -17.32
C ILE A 114 13.00 -11.62 -18.61
N ASN A 115 12.17 -12.48 -19.22
CA ASN A 115 11.33 -12.05 -20.30
C ASN A 115 10.24 -11.13 -19.73
N MET A 116 10.39 -9.82 -19.94
CA MET A 116 9.44 -8.82 -19.42
C MET A 116 8.02 -8.99 -19.95
N LYS A 117 7.86 -9.61 -21.13
CA LYS A 117 6.53 -9.96 -21.65
C LYS A 117 5.87 -11.03 -20.79
N ASP A 118 6.59 -12.09 -20.48
CA ASP A 118 6.09 -13.19 -19.64
C ASP A 118 5.82 -12.68 -18.22
N TYR A 119 6.73 -11.89 -17.65
CA TYR A 119 6.53 -11.25 -16.34
C TYR A 119 5.24 -10.40 -16.29
N THR A 120 5.02 -9.56 -17.31
CA THR A 120 3.83 -8.71 -17.37
C THR A 120 2.55 -9.52 -17.51
N GLN A 121 2.60 -10.62 -18.27
CA GLN A 121 1.48 -11.53 -18.42
C GLN A 121 1.15 -12.25 -17.10
N GLU A 122 2.16 -12.75 -16.39
CA GLU A 122 1.98 -13.37 -15.07
C GLU A 122 1.47 -12.38 -14.03
N LEU A 123 1.99 -11.14 -14.04
CA LEU A 123 1.52 -10.08 -13.16
C LEU A 123 0.04 -9.76 -13.42
N LYS A 124 -0.37 -9.69 -14.69
CA LYS A 124 -1.76 -9.49 -15.08
C LYS A 124 -2.65 -10.65 -14.62
N HIS A 125 -2.22 -11.88 -14.86
CA HIS A 125 -2.96 -13.07 -14.43
C HIS A 125 -3.11 -13.14 -12.90
N ALA A 126 -2.05 -12.83 -12.15
CA ALA A 126 -2.11 -12.74 -10.70
C ALA A 126 -3.08 -11.65 -10.24
N SER A 127 -3.06 -10.47 -10.87
CA SER A 127 -4.00 -9.37 -10.59
C SER A 127 -5.45 -9.79 -10.82
N GLU A 128 -5.74 -10.43 -11.96
CA GLU A 128 -7.09 -10.92 -12.28
C GLU A 128 -7.56 -11.96 -11.25
N THR A 129 -6.65 -12.86 -10.84
CA THR A 129 -6.93 -13.92 -9.86
C THR A 129 -7.33 -13.38 -8.49
N ILE A 130 -6.74 -12.27 -8.05
CA ILE A 130 -7.01 -11.68 -6.73
C ILE A 130 -7.96 -10.48 -6.76
N SER A 131 -8.43 -10.06 -7.94
CA SER A 131 -9.20 -8.81 -8.14
C SER A 131 -10.43 -8.71 -7.24
N ILE A 132 -11.24 -9.78 -7.20
CA ILE A 132 -12.43 -9.90 -6.35
C ILE A 132 -12.05 -9.80 -4.87
N TYR A 133 -11.02 -10.55 -4.47
CA TYR A 133 -10.52 -10.55 -3.10
C TYR A 133 -10.06 -9.16 -2.66
N GLN A 134 -9.34 -8.47 -3.54
CA GLN A 134 -8.82 -7.15 -3.27
C GLN A 134 -9.92 -6.08 -3.21
N ALA A 135 -10.93 -6.18 -4.07
CA ALA A 135 -12.12 -5.33 -4.00
C ALA A 135 -12.83 -5.50 -2.64
N ALA A 136 -12.94 -6.72 -2.14
CA ALA A 136 -13.59 -7.01 -0.86
C ALA A 136 -12.82 -6.45 0.34
N ARG A 137 -11.50 -6.64 0.38
CA ARG A 137 -10.63 -6.02 1.41
C ARG A 137 -10.68 -4.51 1.36
N THR A 138 -10.68 -3.93 0.15
CA THR A 138 -10.79 -2.48 -0.05
C THR A 138 -12.13 -1.95 0.44
N ALA A 139 -13.23 -2.69 0.25
CA ALA A 139 -14.54 -2.34 0.77
C ALA A 139 -14.55 -2.28 2.30
N LEU A 140 -13.98 -3.27 2.99
CA LEU A 140 -13.85 -3.26 4.45
C LEU A 140 -12.98 -2.10 4.93
N ALA A 141 -11.82 -1.91 4.33
CA ALA A 141 -10.86 -0.91 4.78
C ALA A 141 -11.31 0.55 4.53
N SER A 142 -12.11 0.79 3.49
CA SER A 142 -12.70 2.10 3.19
C SER A 142 -13.91 2.45 4.08
N ASN A 143 -14.63 1.44 4.56
CA ASN A 143 -15.83 1.63 5.38
C ASN A 143 -15.60 1.58 6.90
N ARG A 144 -14.40 1.22 7.37
CA ARG A 144 -14.06 1.19 8.80
C ARG A 144 -14.31 2.53 9.50
N ARG A 145 -14.83 2.49 10.73
CA ARG A 145 -14.88 3.67 11.62
C ARG A 145 -13.55 3.82 12.36
N ARG A 146 -13.12 5.09 12.47
CA ARG A 146 -11.82 5.58 12.98
C ARG A 146 -11.25 4.70 14.13
N LEU A 147 -9.98 4.28 13.97
CA LEU A 147 -9.14 3.55 14.96
C LEU A 147 -9.53 2.10 15.29
N SER A 148 -10.60 1.55 14.71
CA SER A 148 -10.94 0.13 14.79
C SER A 148 -10.94 -0.49 13.39
N ASN A 149 -9.98 -1.38 13.13
CA ASN A 149 -9.88 -2.04 11.84
C ASN A 149 -10.96 -3.11 11.72
N LEU A 150 -11.78 -3.04 10.66
CA LEU A 150 -12.41 -4.25 10.14
C LEU A 150 -11.26 -5.13 9.64
N SER A 151 -11.14 -6.34 10.19
CA SER A 151 -10.04 -7.24 9.80
C SER A 151 -10.18 -7.59 8.33
N SER A 152 -9.11 -7.41 7.58
CA SER A 152 -9.01 -7.78 6.16
C SER A 152 -7.62 -8.39 5.88
N ALA A 153 -7.06 -9.05 6.89
CA ALA A 153 -5.74 -9.67 6.81
C ALA A 153 -5.77 -10.81 5.79
N PHE A 154 -4.74 -10.87 4.94
CA PHE A 154 -4.55 -11.91 3.93
C PHE A 154 -3.75 -13.06 4.54
N GLY A 155 -4.19 -14.30 4.30
CA GLY A 155 -3.43 -15.50 4.64
C GLY A 155 -3.75 -16.11 6.01
N LEU A 156 -2.84 -16.93 6.52
CA LEU A 156 -3.00 -17.69 7.76
C LEU A 156 -2.89 -16.80 9.00
N GLU A 157 -3.55 -17.20 10.10
CA GLU A 157 -3.48 -16.48 11.37
C GLU A 157 -2.02 -16.32 11.84
N ARG A 158 -1.60 -15.08 12.10
CA ARG A 158 -0.29 -14.80 12.71
C ARG A 158 -0.43 -13.97 13.98
N GLY A 159 0.04 -14.53 15.09
CA GLY A 159 0.19 -13.80 16.35
C GLY A 159 -1.16 -13.42 16.99
N LYS A 160 -1.52 -12.13 16.92
CA LYS A 160 -2.72 -11.56 17.59
C LYS A 160 -3.90 -11.32 16.64
N GLU A 161 -3.79 -11.76 15.39
CA GLU A 161 -4.87 -11.66 14.41
C GLU A 161 -6.05 -12.53 14.86
N LYS A 162 -7.22 -11.91 15.01
CA LYS A 162 -8.41 -12.58 15.57
C LYS A 162 -9.41 -13.05 14.52
N HIS A 163 -9.29 -12.56 13.28
CA HIS A 163 -10.25 -12.79 12.20
C HIS A 163 -9.54 -12.79 10.86
N LEU A 164 -9.59 -13.93 10.19
CA LEU A 164 -9.15 -14.05 8.82
C LEU A 164 -10.23 -13.55 7.87
N PHE A 165 -9.80 -12.84 6.84
CA PHE A 165 -10.61 -12.74 5.64
C PHE A 165 -10.50 -14.11 4.91
N PRO A 166 -11.53 -14.57 4.18
CA PRO A 166 -11.57 -15.91 3.61
C PRO A 166 -10.29 -16.31 2.86
N GLU A 167 -9.93 -17.59 2.80
CA GLU A 167 -8.79 -18.02 1.97
C GLU A 167 -9.16 -18.13 0.48
N LYS A 168 -10.45 -18.34 0.21
CA LYS A 168 -10.97 -18.47 -1.14
C LYS A 168 -11.12 -17.11 -1.80
N LEU A 169 -10.71 -17.02 -3.06
CA LEU A 169 -10.68 -15.79 -3.85
C LEU A 169 -12.00 -15.53 -4.61
N ASP A 170 -12.97 -16.44 -4.53
CA ASP A 170 -14.25 -16.31 -5.22
C ASP A 170 -15.20 -15.30 -4.56
N GLU A 171 -16.14 -14.79 -5.36
CA GLU A 171 -17.07 -13.73 -4.95
C GLU A 171 -17.97 -14.14 -3.79
N ILE A 172 -18.46 -15.38 -3.78
CA ILE A 172 -19.36 -15.89 -2.73
C ILE A 172 -18.62 -15.85 -1.39
N SER A 173 -17.43 -16.44 -1.36
CA SER A 173 -16.59 -16.46 -0.16
C SER A 173 -16.26 -15.04 0.32
N CYS A 174 -15.93 -14.12 -0.60
CA CYS A 174 -15.66 -12.73 -0.26
C CYS A 174 -16.88 -12.00 0.34
N VAL A 175 -18.08 -12.22 -0.20
CA VAL A 175 -19.33 -11.64 0.33
C VAL A 175 -19.62 -12.18 1.72
N ASP A 176 -19.46 -13.48 1.94
CA ASP A 176 -19.63 -14.12 3.24
C ASP A 176 -18.63 -13.54 4.26
N GLY A 177 -17.36 -13.44 3.88
CA GLY A 177 -16.31 -12.86 4.71
C GLY A 177 -16.55 -11.39 5.08
N ILE A 178 -17.09 -10.58 4.16
CA ILE A 178 -17.53 -9.21 4.46
C ILE A 178 -18.62 -9.23 5.53
N CYS A 179 -19.63 -10.07 5.35
CA CYS A 179 -20.78 -10.13 6.26
C CYS A 179 -20.36 -10.58 7.66
N GLU A 180 -19.55 -11.65 7.76
CA GLU A 180 -19.02 -12.17 9.03
C GLU A 180 -18.16 -11.13 9.76
N THR A 181 -17.28 -10.43 9.02
CA THR A 181 -16.46 -9.36 9.58
C THR A 181 -17.32 -8.25 10.17
N ILE A 182 -18.36 -7.81 9.43
CA ILE A 182 -19.26 -6.76 9.90
C ILE A 182 -20.05 -7.23 11.11
N ASP A 183 -20.60 -8.45 11.11
CA ASP A 183 -21.33 -9.01 12.24
C ASP A 183 -20.48 -9.03 13.50
N TYR A 184 -19.22 -9.47 13.40
CA TYR A 184 -18.30 -9.47 14.53
C TYR A 184 -18.08 -8.07 15.11
N TYR A 185 -17.96 -7.05 14.25
CA TYR A 185 -17.74 -5.68 14.69
C TYR A 185 -19.03 -4.85 14.88
N THR A 186 -20.22 -5.43 14.67
CA THR A 186 -21.50 -4.71 14.65
C THR A 186 -21.74 -3.98 15.97
N ALA A 187 -21.47 -4.63 17.11
CA ALA A 187 -21.62 -4.04 18.44
C ALA A 187 -20.69 -2.83 18.69
N THR A 188 -19.59 -2.72 17.92
CA THR A 188 -18.54 -1.70 18.14
C THR A 188 -18.55 -0.60 17.09
N GLN A 189 -18.94 -0.88 15.84
CA GLN A 189 -18.85 0.08 14.74
C GLN A 189 -20.19 0.53 14.16
N GLY A 190 -21.28 -0.23 14.34
CA GLY A 190 -22.60 0.13 13.78
C GLY A 190 -22.56 0.38 12.26
N ILE A 191 -21.71 -0.36 11.54
CA ILE A 191 -21.61 -0.30 10.07
C ILE A 191 -22.67 -1.22 9.49
N GLN A 192 -23.41 -0.73 8.49
CA GLN A 192 -24.43 -1.52 7.82
C GLN A 192 -23.81 -2.33 6.67
N LYS A 193 -24.21 -3.60 6.53
CA LYS A 193 -23.67 -4.54 5.53
C LYS A 193 -23.86 -4.06 4.09
N ASP A 194 -25.04 -3.52 3.80
CA ASP A 194 -25.43 -3.01 2.48
C ASP A 194 -24.50 -1.90 1.99
N ILE A 195 -24.02 -1.02 2.88
CA ILE A 195 -23.06 0.03 2.53
C ILE A 195 -21.74 -0.58 2.05
N VAL A 196 -21.22 -1.57 2.78
CA VAL A 196 -19.94 -2.21 2.44
C VAL A 196 -20.06 -3.05 1.17
N LEU A 197 -21.17 -3.80 1.01
CA LEU A 197 -21.44 -4.58 -0.20
C LEU A 197 -21.60 -3.69 -1.44
N LYS A 198 -22.16 -2.49 -1.28
CA LYS A 198 -22.20 -1.49 -2.35
C LYS A 198 -20.79 -1.02 -2.74
N SER A 199 -19.93 -0.72 -1.77
CA SER A 199 -18.51 -0.39 -2.04
C SER A 199 -17.76 -1.55 -2.70
N PHE A 200 -18.01 -2.79 -2.27
CA PHE A 200 -17.44 -3.99 -2.90
C PHE A 200 -17.84 -4.09 -4.37
N THR A 201 -19.12 -3.93 -4.68
CA THR A 201 -19.62 -3.95 -6.06
C THR A 201 -18.95 -2.87 -6.92
N GLN A 202 -18.74 -1.67 -6.37
CA GLN A 202 -18.03 -0.60 -7.05
C GLN A 202 -16.56 -0.97 -7.29
N TYR A 203 -15.82 -1.41 -6.27
CA TYR A 203 -14.40 -1.72 -6.40
C TYR A 203 -14.13 -2.93 -7.28
N LYS A 204 -15.07 -3.88 -7.39
CA LYS A 204 -14.97 -5.01 -8.33
C LYS A 204 -14.86 -4.56 -9.79
N GLN A 205 -15.33 -3.35 -10.13
CA GLN A 205 -15.20 -2.78 -11.47
C GLN A 205 -13.87 -2.04 -11.68
N GLU A 206 -13.18 -1.71 -10.58
CA GLU A 206 -11.95 -0.92 -10.57
C GLU A 206 -10.67 -1.78 -10.38
N CYS A 207 -10.82 -2.99 -9.84
CA CYS A 207 -9.77 -4.00 -9.64
C CYS A 207 -9.72 -5.00 -10.81
#